data_AF-A0AAN4SW38-F1
#
_entry.id   AF-A0AAN4SW38-F1
#
_cell.length_a   1.000
_cell.length_b   1.000
_cell.length_c   1.000
_cell.angle_alpha   90.00
_cell.angle_beta   90.00
_cell.angle_gamma   90.00
#
_symmetry.space_group_name_H-M   'P 1'
#
loop_
_entity.id
_entity.type
_entity.pdbx_description
1 polymer ?
#
loop_
_entity_poly.entity_id
_entity_poly.type
_entity_poly.pdbx_seq_one_letter_code
_entity_poly.pdbx_strand_id
1 'polypeptide(L)' 'MLRESGILLDSKHGKWVHYRLSPHIPSWAAQIIEQAWLSQQDDLQAIARKLASVNCTNSSKAICI' A
#
# COMPACT_ATOMS: atom_id res chain seq x y z
N MET A 1 -0.95 9.89 18.00
CA MET A 1 0.26 9.04 18.01
C MET A 1 1.04 8.98 16.69
N LEU A 2 0.55 8.46 15.54
CA LEU A 2 1.33 8.49 14.28
C LEU A 2 1.37 9.84 13.53
N ARG A 3 0.36 10.68 13.77
CA ARG A 3 0.25 12.02 13.16
C ARG A 3 1.14 13.06 13.87
N GLU A 4 1.35 12.88 15.17
CA GLU A 4 2.15 13.79 16.01
C GLU A 4 3.65 13.52 15.89
N SER A 5 4.04 12.32 15.48
CA SER A 5 5.46 11.95 15.29
C SER A 5 6.08 12.50 14.01
N GLY A 6 5.33 13.25 13.18
CA GLY A 6 5.83 13.86 11.94
C GLY A 6 6.17 12.87 10.83
N ILE A 7 5.80 11.60 11.00
CA ILE A 7 6.13 10.51 10.06
C ILE A 7 5.23 10.56 8.81
N LEU A 8 3.98 11.01 8.96
CA LEU A 8 3.02 11.15 7.88
C LEU A 8 2.76 12.62 7.56
N LEU A 9 2.81 12.95 6.28
CA LEU A 9 2.25 14.17 5.71
C LEU A 9 0.80 13.92 5.31
N ASP A 10 -0.08 14.82 5.71
CA ASP A 10 -1.47 14.80 5.25
C ASP A 10 -1.73 15.92 4.24
N SER A 11 -2.41 15.58 3.16
CA SER A 11 -2.95 16.54 2.21
C SER A 11 -4.45 16.33 2.11
N LYS A 12 -5.23 17.37 2.43
CA LYS A 12 -6.69 17.33 2.35
C LYS A 12 -7.13 17.77 0.95
N HIS A 13 -7.75 16.86 0.22
CA HIS A 13 -8.40 17.15 -1.06
C HIS A 13 -9.91 16.97 -0.90
N GLY A 14 -10.60 18.08 -0.63
CA GLY A 14 -12.05 18.06 -0.36
C GLY A 14 -12.40 17.22 0.88
N LYS A 15 -13.18 16.15 0.69
CA LYS A 15 -13.59 15.22 1.76
C LYS A 15 -12.57 14.13 2.06
N TRP A 16 -11.48 14.04 1.30
CA TRP A 16 -10.50 12.96 1.43
C TRP A 16 -9.18 13.46 2.01
N VAL A 17 -8.60 12.66 2.89
CA VAL A 17 -7.26 12.91 3.47
C VAL A 17 -6.30 11.91 2.84
N HIS A 18 -5.32 12.42 2.11
CA HIS A 18 -4.26 11.63 1.51
C HIS A 18 -3.09 11.60 2.47
N TYR A 19 -2.64 10.40 2.80
CA TYR A 19 -1.47 10.20 3.65
C TYR A 19 -0.27 9.84 2.78
N ARG A 20 0.85 10.53 3.01
CA ARG A 20 2.14 10.20 2.40
C ARG A 20 3.19 10.08 3.48
N LEU A 21 4.17 9.21 3.28
CA LEU A 21 5.36 9.16 4.11
C LEU A 21 6.13 10.47 3.96
N SER A 22 6.51 11.07 5.09
CA SER A 22 7.34 12.27 5.09
C SER A 22 8.75 11.92 4.55
N PRO A 23 9.32 12.73 3.65
CA PRO A 23 10.71 12.54 3.21
C PRO A 23 11.73 12.73 4.34
N HIS A 24 11.31 13.35 5.45
CA HIS A 24 12.12 13.55 6.66
C HIS A 24 11.79 12.52 7.76
N ILE A 25 11.28 11.34 7.37
CA ILE A 25 11.06 10.24 8.32
C ILE A 25 12.38 9.84 9.01
N PRO A 26 12.38 9.59 10.34
CA PRO A 26 13.56 9.09 11.01
C PRO A 26 13.96 7.71 10.48
N SER A 27 15.27 7.45 10.39
CA SER A 27 15.84 6.24 9.78
C SER A 27 15.30 4.95 10.37
N TRP A 28 15.12 4.89 11.70
CA TRP A 28 14.58 3.71 12.37
C TRP A 28 13.18 3.32 11.88
N ALA A 29 12.33 4.30 11.54
CA ALA A 29 10.97 4.03 11.08
C ALA A 29 10.97 3.56 9.62
N ALA A 30 11.84 4.13 8.79
CA ALA A 30 12.05 3.63 7.41
C ALA A 30 12.56 2.18 7.42
N GLN A 31 13.52 1.87 8.31
CA GLN A 31 14.05 0.51 8.46
C GLN A 31 12.97 -0.49 8.85
N ILE A 32 12.07 -0.16 9.79
CA ILE A 32 10.98 -1.07 10.16
C ILE A 32 10.06 -1.36 8.97
N ILE A 33 9.71 -0.33 8.18
CA ILE A 33 8.87 -0.50 6.98
C ILE A 33 9.56 -1.40 5.95
N GLU A 34 10.86 -1.18 5.72
CA GLU A 34 11.65 -1.98 4.80
C GLU A 34 11.78 -3.43 5.27
N GLN A 35 12.03 -3.67 6.56
CA GLN A 35 12.11 -5.03 7.10
C GLN A 35 10.76 -5.76 7.03
N ALA A 36 9.66 -5.07 7.32
CA ALA A 36 8.32 -5.64 7.18
C ALA A 36 8.00 -5.99 5.72
N TRP A 37 8.44 -5.16 4.76
CA TRP A 37 8.34 -5.48 3.35
C TRP A 37 9.15 -6.72 2.98
N LEU A 38 10.42 -6.78 3.37
CA LEU A 38 11.31 -7.90 3.07
C LEU A 38 10.81 -9.22 3.66
N SER A 39 10.24 -9.20 4.87
CA SER A 39 9.74 -10.41 5.53
C SER A 39 8.49 -11.01 4.87
N GLN A 40 7.66 -10.19 4.21
CA GLN A 40 6.40 -10.61 3.61
C GLN A 40 6.37 -10.52 2.09
N GLN A 41 7.51 -10.23 1.46
CA GLN A 41 7.58 -10.03 0.01
C GLN A 41 7.08 -11.25 -0.77
N ASP A 42 7.48 -12.45 -0.38
CA ASP A 42 7.07 -13.70 -1.04
C ASP A 42 5.55 -13.95 -0.93
N ASP A 43 4.99 -13.74 0.26
CA ASP A 43 3.55 -13.89 0.51
C ASP A 43 2.74 -12.86 -0.27
N LEU A 44 3.19 -11.60 -0.26
CA LEU A 44 2.55 -10.53 -1.04
C LEU A 44 2.63 -10.82 -2.54
N GLN A 45 3.75 -11.38 -3.02
CA GLN A 45 3.89 -11.77 -4.43
C GLN A 45 2.97 -12.95 -4.78
N ALA A 46 2.77 -13.90 -3.87
CA ALA A 46 1.83 -15.00 -4.07
C ALA A 46 0.38 -14.50 -4.12
N ILE A 47 0.00 -13.59 -3.19
CA ILE A 47 -1.32 -12.95 -3.16
C ILE A 47 -1.52 -12.11 -4.43
N ALA A 48 -0.55 -11.30 -4.83
CA ALA A 48 -0.63 -10.47 -6.03
C ALA A 48 -0.82 -11.31 -7.29
N ARG A 49 -0.08 -12.43 -7.42
CA ARG A 49 -0.25 -13.39 -8.52
C ARG A 49 -1.66 -14.00 -8.54
N LYS A 50 -2.18 -14.38 -7.38
CA LYS A 50 -3.55 -14.92 -7.25
C LYS A 50 -4.61 -13.87 -7.62
N LEU A 51 -4.43 -12.62 -7.19
CA LEU A 51 -5.35 -11.53 -7.55
C LEU A 51 -5.29 -11.23 -9.06
N ALA A 52 -4.10 -11.25 -9.65
CA ALA A 52 -3.93 -11.06 -11.09
C ALA A 52 -4.64 -12.17 -11.90
N SER A 53 -4.50 -13.44 -11.50
CA SER A 53 -5.18 -14.53 -12.20
C SER A 53 -6.71 -14.47 -12.06
N VAL A 54 -7.23 -14.09 -10.89
CA VAL A 54 -8.68 -13.88 -10.68
C VAL A 54 -9.19 -12.75 -11.58
N ASN A 55 -8.48 -11.63 -11.68
CA ASN A 55 -8.86 -10.53 -12.56
C ASN A 55 -8.86 -10.95 -14.05
N CYS A 56 -7.90 -11.77 -14.49
CA CYS A 56 -7.91 -12.32 -15.85
C CYS A 56 -9.11 -13.23 -16.12
N THR A 57 -9.54 -14.03 -15.14
CA THR A 57 -10.75 -14.87 -15.30
C THR A 57 -12.06 -14.09 -15.31
N ASN A 58 -12.11 -12.93 -14.64
CA ASN A 58 -13.29 -12.05 -14.67
C ASN A 58 -13.36 -11.18 -15.93
N SER A 59 -12.25 -10.93 -16.63
CA SER A 59 -12.28 -10.19 -17.90
C SER A 59 -13.02 -10.94 -19.02
N SER A 60 -13.07 -12.28 -18.98
CA SER A 60 -13.82 -13.10 -19.94
C SER A 60 -15.29 -13.31 -19.57
N LYS A 61 -15.76 -12.73 -18.46
CA LYS A 61 -17.17 -12.61 -18.09
C LYS A 61 -17.57 -11.15 -17.88
N ALA A 62 -17.07 -10.26 -18.73
CA ALA A 62 -17.76 -9.00 -19.00
C ALA A 62 -19.06 -9.34 -19.77
N ILE A 63 -20.09 -9.65 -18.99
CA ILE A 63 -21.53 -9.43 -19.22
C ILE A 63 -21.95 -9.10 -20.67
N CYS A 64 -22.75 -10.01 -21.23
CA CYS A 64 -23.67 -9.71 -22.32
C CYS A 64 -24.70 -8.68 -21.85
N ILE A 65 -24.84 -7.57 -22.58
CA ILE A 65 -26.12 -6.88 -22.83
C ILE A 65 -26.18 -6.61 -24.32
#